data_AF-A0A0W7W0Q3-F1
#
_entry.id   AF-A0A0W7W0Q3-F1
#
_cell.length_a   1.000
_cell.length_b   1.000
_cell.length_c   1.000
_cell.angle_alpha   90.00
_cell.angle_beta   90.00
_cell.angle_gamma   90.00
#
_symmetry.space_group_name_H-M   'P 1'
#
loop_
_entity.id
_entity.type
_entity.pdbx_description
1 polymer ?
#
loop_
_entity_poly.entity_id
_entity_poly.type
_entity_poly.pdbx_seq_one_letter_code
_entity_poly.pdbx_strand_id
1 'polypeptide(L)'
;MSTIAPKTASLCISRRTFAIEDFSEAPRNLDGTRSLPPAFMPTKMQQEVPHPGWIDLLPSPQLRDNLILAVIEFNVDEDEILEDLIGDIFEAMGCGLEEDSNDGAPNDAKAPARPHVVTPEKKEALKTYTPTSTPEVGILSWSDPWEISGWEVTEKFVTRWAFLLQGCPDVVESANKWRALRGEDPLVVEI
;
A
#
# COMPACT_ATOMS: atom_id res chain seq x y z
N MET A 1 -12.54 26.90 -12.20
CA MET A 1 -12.36 25.65 -12.96
C MET A 1 -12.12 24.57 -11.92
N SER A 2 -13.02 23.58 -11.80
CA SER A 2 -12.85 22.50 -10.81
C SER A 2 -11.68 21.62 -11.22
N THR A 3 -10.58 21.72 -10.50
CA THR A 3 -9.44 20.81 -10.59
C THR A 3 -9.92 19.44 -10.14
N ILE A 4 -10.01 18.50 -11.08
CA ILE A 4 -10.28 17.10 -10.77
C ILE A 4 -9.00 16.57 -10.13
N ALA A 5 -9.00 16.43 -8.80
CA ALA A 5 -7.92 15.75 -8.11
C ALA A 5 -7.73 14.35 -8.77
N PRO A 6 -6.48 13.89 -8.97
CA PRO A 6 -6.25 12.56 -9.49
C PRO A 6 -6.98 11.55 -8.59
N LYS A 7 -7.64 10.55 -9.18
CA LYS A 7 -8.49 9.57 -8.46
C LYS A 7 -7.78 8.88 -7.28
N THR A 8 -6.44 8.90 -7.26
CA THR A 8 -5.58 8.41 -6.17
C THR A 8 -5.69 9.27 -4.90
N ALA A 9 -5.73 10.60 -5.01
CA ALA A 9 -5.94 11.49 -3.86
C ALA A 9 -7.31 11.26 -3.19
N SER A 10 -8.29 10.75 -3.95
CA SER A 10 -9.61 10.42 -3.39
C SER A 10 -9.57 9.28 -2.36
N LEU A 11 -8.58 8.38 -2.41
CA LEU A 11 -8.49 7.24 -1.47
C LEU A 11 -8.02 7.66 -0.08
N CYS A 12 -7.17 8.68 0.02
CA CYS A 12 -6.71 9.21 1.31
C CYS A 12 -7.72 10.20 1.91
N ILE A 13 -8.35 11.02 1.05
CA ILE A 13 -9.23 12.11 1.51
C ILE A 13 -10.64 11.60 1.86
N SER A 14 -11.14 10.56 1.19
CA SER A 14 -12.49 10.04 1.43
C SER A 14 -12.51 8.97 2.52
N ARG A 15 -13.34 9.21 3.55
CA ARG A 15 -13.66 8.20 4.56
C ARG A 15 -14.86 7.37 4.09
N ARG A 16 -14.71 6.04 4.10
CA ARG A 16 -15.72 5.11 3.60
C ARG A 16 -15.96 3.97 4.57
N THR A 17 -17.20 3.48 4.64
CA THR A 17 -17.48 2.11 5.08
C THR A 17 -17.36 1.21 3.86
N PHE A 18 -16.53 0.17 3.94
CA PHE A 18 -16.35 -0.77 2.85
C PHE A 18 -17.24 -2.00 3.08
N ALA A 19 -18.37 -2.02 2.37
CA ALA A 19 -19.25 -3.16 2.29
C ALA A 19 -19.39 -3.59 0.83
N ILE A 20 -19.48 -4.90 0.60
CA ILE A 20 -19.81 -5.44 -0.71
C ILE A 20 -21.33 -5.64 -0.71
N GLU A 21 -22.03 -4.69 -1.33
CA GLU A 21 -23.50 -4.63 -1.33
C GLU A 21 -24.12 -5.80 -2.11
N ASP A 22 -23.45 -6.29 -3.16
CA ASP A 22 -23.93 -7.44 -3.93
C ASP A 22 -22.81 -8.39 -4.39
N PHE A 23 -22.62 -9.47 -3.62
CA PHE A 23 -21.72 -10.57 -4.01
C PHE A 23 -22.28 -11.43 -5.16
N SER A 24 -23.54 -11.26 -5.55
CA SER A 24 -24.13 -12.00 -6.66
C SER A 24 -23.60 -11.52 -8.01
N GLU A 25 -23.22 -10.25 -8.11
CA GLU A 25 -22.63 -9.63 -9.30
C GLU A 25 -21.09 -9.77 -9.37
N ALA A 26 -20.45 -10.17 -8.27
CA ALA A 26 -19.02 -10.39 -8.25
C ALA A 26 -18.63 -11.48 -9.27
N PRO A 27 -17.54 -11.30 -10.05
CA PRO A 27 -17.10 -12.32 -10.99
C PRO A 27 -16.90 -13.65 -10.26
N ARG A 28 -17.12 -14.76 -10.95
CA ARG A 28 -16.87 -16.10 -10.42
C ARG A 28 -15.69 -16.72 -11.14
N ASN A 29 -14.92 -17.51 -10.41
CA ASN A 29 -13.91 -18.37 -10.99
C ASN A 29 -14.58 -19.42 -11.88
N LEU A 30 -13.80 -20.08 -12.74
CA LEU A 30 -14.29 -21.14 -13.65
C LEU A 30 -14.93 -22.32 -12.92
N ASP A 31 -14.55 -22.56 -11.67
CA ASP A 31 -15.11 -23.57 -10.77
C ASP A 31 -16.37 -23.09 -10.00
N GLY A 32 -16.86 -21.89 -10.30
CA GLY A 32 -18.02 -21.28 -9.65
C GLY A 32 -17.75 -20.70 -8.26
N THR A 33 -16.50 -20.79 -7.77
CA THR A 33 -16.08 -20.12 -6.52
C THR A 33 -16.01 -18.61 -6.70
N ARG A 34 -16.02 -17.87 -5.59
CA ARG A 34 -15.97 -16.40 -5.61
C ARG A 34 -14.61 -15.95 -6.15
N SER A 35 -14.59 -15.00 -7.09
CA SER A 35 -13.32 -14.49 -7.65
C SER A 35 -12.57 -13.54 -6.73
N LEU A 36 -13.23 -13.01 -5.69
CA LEU A 36 -12.60 -12.11 -4.72
C LEU A 36 -11.67 -12.91 -3.81
N PRO A 37 -10.36 -12.60 -3.79
CA PRO A 37 -9.43 -13.26 -2.89
C PRO A 37 -9.86 -13.08 -1.42
N PRO A 38 -9.80 -14.12 -0.58
CA PRO A 38 -10.17 -14.03 0.83
C PRO A 38 -9.46 -12.89 1.58
N ALA A 39 -8.22 -12.58 1.21
CA ALA A 39 -7.42 -11.49 1.78
C ALA A 39 -8.08 -10.10 1.66
N PHE A 40 -8.89 -9.88 0.64
CA PHE A 40 -9.57 -8.59 0.39
C PHE A 40 -11.05 -8.60 0.75
N MET A 41 -11.52 -9.64 1.46
CA MET A 41 -12.85 -9.59 2.04
C MET A 41 -12.90 -8.47 3.10
N PRO A 42 -13.96 -7.64 3.12
CA PRO A 42 -14.10 -6.60 4.13
C PRO A 42 -14.19 -7.21 5.53
N THR A 43 -13.46 -6.65 6.49
CA THR A 43 -13.63 -7.01 7.90
C THR A 43 -14.93 -6.45 8.44
N LYS A 44 -15.31 -6.85 9.66
CA LYS A 44 -16.47 -6.24 10.35
C LYS A 44 -16.21 -4.76 10.62
N MET A 45 -15.00 -4.40 11.05
CA MET A 45 -14.64 -3.02 11.34
C MET A 45 -14.74 -2.14 10.10
N GLN A 46 -14.26 -2.63 8.95
CA GLN A 46 -14.37 -1.91 7.68
C GLN A 46 -15.81 -1.65 7.23
N GLN A 47 -16.74 -2.55 7.58
CA GLN A 47 -18.17 -2.39 7.26
C GLN A 47 -18.88 -1.39 8.17
N GLU A 48 -18.38 -1.20 9.40
CA GLU A 48 -19.04 -0.41 10.45
C GLU A 48 -18.38 0.97 10.67
N VAL A 49 -17.10 1.11 10.36
CA VAL A 49 -16.28 2.30 10.68
C VAL A 49 -15.84 3.01 9.40
N PRO A 50 -16.18 4.30 9.20
CA PRO A 50 -15.64 5.10 8.11
C PRO A 50 -14.12 5.28 8.23
N HIS A 51 -13.35 4.78 7.25
CA HIS A 51 -11.88 4.78 7.27
C HIS A 51 -11.28 5.19 5.91
N PRO A 52 -9.97 5.53 5.86
CA PRO A 52 -9.28 5.83 4.61
C PRO A 52 -9.25 4.63 3.66
N GLY A 53 -9.55 4.86 2.38
CA GLY A 53 -9.65 3.81 1.38
C GLY A 53 -8.31 3.14 1.02
N TRP A 54 -7.17 3.74 1.36
CA TRP A 54 -5.86 3.09 1.14
C TRP A 54 -5.63 1.89 2.07
N ILE A 55 -6.30 1.84 3.22
CA ILE A 55 -6.20 0.69 4.15
C ILE A 55 -6.74 -0.59 3.48
N ASP A 56 -7.73 -0.47 2.60
CA ASP A 56 -8.32 -1.59 1.84
C ASP A 56 -7.31 -2.32 0.93
N LEU A 57 -6.14 -1.71 0.67
CA LEU A 57 -5.11 -2.28 -0.21
C LEU A 57 -4.22 -3.32 0.50
N LEU A 58 -4.30 -3.42 1.82
CA LEU A 58 -3.48 -4.35 2.61
C LEU A 58 -4.17 -5.71 2.73
N PRO A 59 -3.47 -6.81 2.45
CA PRO A 59 -4.10 -8.13 2.39
C PRO A 59 -4.36 -8.74 3.78
N SER A 60 -3.65 -8.31 4.83
CA SER A 60 -3.88 -8.84 6.19
C SER A 60 -5.10 -8.17 6.84
N PRO A 61 -6.17 -8.92 7.18
CA PRO A 61 -7.36 -8.35 7.79
C PRO A 61 -7.09 -7.75 9.18
N GLN A 62 -6.22 -8.37 9.98
CA GLN A 62 -5.91 -7.87 11.32
C GLN A 62 -5.13 -6.55 11.25
N LEU A 63 -4.17 -6.44 10.33
CA LEU A 63 -3.42 -5.20 10.12
C LEU A 63 -4.33 -4.06 9.68
N ARG A 64 -5.32 -4.33 8.81
CA ARG A 64 -6.32 -3.34 8.40
C ARG A 64 -7.12 -2.83 9.60
N ASP A 65 -7.60 -3.73 10.45
CA ASP A 65 -8.36 -3.34 11.64
C ASP A 65 -7.49 -2.54 12.63
N ASN A 66 -6.22 -2.92 12.82
CA ASN A 66 -5.28 -2.18 13.65
C ASN A 66 -5.03 -0.76 13.12
N LEU A 67 -4.91 -0.60 11.80
CA LEU A 67 -4.75 0.70 11.15
C LEU A 67 -6.00 1.58 11.29
N ILE A 68 -7.19 0.99 11.16
CA ILE A 68 -8.45 1.71 11.38
C ILE A 68 -8.53 2.20 12.81
N LEU A 69 -8.21 1.35 13.79
CA LEU A 69 -8.16 1.76 15.20
C LEU A 69 -7.12 2.87 15.43
N ALA A 70 -5.91 2.73 14.88
CA ALA A 70 -4.86 3.73 15.03
C ALA A 70 -5.28 5.11 14.53
N VAL A 71 -5.83 5.19 13.32
CA VAL A 71 -6.23 6.46 12.70
C VAL A 71 -7.52 7.01 13.31
N ILE A 72 -8.52 6.18 13.61
CA ILE A 72 -9.85 6.63 14.01
C ILE A 72 -9.98 6.82 15.52
N GLU A 73 -9.45 5.88 16.32
CA GLU A 73 -9.60 5.91 17.78
C GLU A 73 -8.42 6.59 18.46
N PHE A 74 -7.19 6.26 18.03
CA PHE A 74 -5.98 6.77 18.68
C PHE A 74 -5.43 8.06 18.05
N ASN A 75 -6.09 8.56 17.00
CA ASN A 75 -5.74 9.79 16.30
C ASN A 75 -4.25 9.83 15.87
N VAL A 76 -3.73 8.67 15.45
CA VAL A 76 -2.40 8.56 14.84
C VAL A 76 -2.43 9.29 13.50
N ASP A 77 -1.37 10.06 13.24
CA ASP A 77 -1.26 10.84 12.01
C ASP A 77 -1.19 9.91 10.79
N GLU A 78 -2.16 10.05 9.89
CA GLU A 78 -2.29 9.24 8.68
C GLU A 78 -1.18 9.56 7.68
N ASP A 79 -0.79 10.83 7.56
CA ASP A 79 0.22 11.28 6.61
C ASP A 79 1.59 10.71 7.01
N GLU A 80 1.87 10.68 8.31
CA GLU A 80 3.07 10.05 8.87
C GLU A 80 3.13 8.54 8.58
N ILE A 81 2.01 7.82 8.71
CA ILE A 81 1.96 6.40 8.37
C ILE A 81 2.18 6.22 6.87
N LEU A 82 1.49 6.99 6.02
CA LEU A 82 1.59 6.86 4.57
C LEU A 82 3.00 7.16 4.05
N GLU A 83 3.64 8.20 4.58
CA GLU A 83 5.02 8.56 4.26
C GLU A 83 5.98 7.41 4.60
N ASP A 84 5.84 6.79 5.77
CA ASP A 84 6.71 5.68 6.13
C ASP A 84 6.34 4.38 5.42
N LEU A 85 5.08 4.15 5.08
CA LEU A 85 4.59 2.94 4.43
C LEU A 85 5.00 2.88 2.95
N ILE A 86 4.82 4.00 2.24
CA ILE A 86 4.88 4.09 0.78
C ILE A 86 6.02 5.01 0.32
N GLY A 87 6.64 5.77 1.23
CA GLY A 87 7.71 6.69 0.90
C GLY A 87 7.22 7.86 0.03
N ASP A 88 8.11 8.29 -0.86
CA ASP A 88 7.88 9.33 -1.87
C ASP A 88 7.17 8.79 -3.12
N ILE A 89 6.65 7.55 -3.13
CA ILE A 89 6.01 6.95 -4.32
C ILE A 89 4.90 7.85 -4.88
N PHE A 90 4.15 8.57 -4.05
CA PHE A 90 3.14 9.52 -4.54
C PHE A 90 3.76 10.75 -5.20
N GLU A 91 4.87 11.28 -4.68
CA GLU A 91 5.64 12.35 -5.33
C GLU A 91 6.24 11.87 -6.66
N ALA A 92 6.86 10.69 -6.66
CA ALA A 92 7.42 10.04 -7.84
C ALA A 92 6.36 9.66 -8.89
N MET A 93 5.13 9.36 -8.46
CA MET A 93 3.99 9.14 -9.35
C MET A 93 3.32 10.43 -9.85
N GLY A 94 3.77 11.60 -9.38
CA GLY A 94 3.21 12.91 -9.75
C GLY A 94 1.84 13.19 -9.11
N CYS A 95 1.56 12.57 -7.97
CA CYS A 95 0.34 12.77 -7.18
C CYS A 95 0.50 13.82 -6.06
N GLY A 96 1.66 14.49 -5.98
CA GLY A 96 1.85 15.63 -5.09
C GLY A 96 0.81 16.71 -5.39
N LEU A 97 0.34 17.39 -4.34
CA LEU A 97 -0.39 18.63 -4.50
C LEU A 97 0.52 19.58 -5.28
N GLU A 98 0.09 20.04 -6.46
CA GLU A 98 0.74 21.22 -7.05
C GLU A 98 0.51 22.34 -6.04
N GLU A 99 1.50 22.63 -5.20
CA GLU A 99 1.51 23.89 -4.47
C GLU A 99 1.50 24.98 -5.54
N ASP A 100 0.45 25.81 -5.54
CA ASP A 100 0.32 27.01 -6.36
C ASP A 100 1.38 28.05 -5.91
N SER A 101 2.67 27.72 -5.97
CA SER A 101 3.75 28.69 -5.91
C SER A 101 3.84 29.35 -7.27
N ASN A 102 3.16 30.49 -7.36
CA ASN A 102 3.28 31.48 -8.43
C ASN A 102 4.73 32.01 -8.51
N ASP A 103 5.65 31.22 -9.06
CA ASP A 103 6.97 31.68 -9.49
C ASP A 103 7.13 31.42 -10.99
N GLY A 104 7.05 32.52 -11.74
CA GLY A 104 7.26 32.52 -13.18
C GLY A 104 8.69 32.12 -13.53
N ALA A 105 8.87 30.88 -13.99
CA ALA A 105 10.06 30.42 -14.70
C ALA A 105 9.64 29.76 -16.04
N PRO A 106 10.38 29.97 -17.13
CA PRO A 106 9.97 29.53 -18.45
C PRO A 106 9.99 28.01 -18.60
N ASN A 107 8.83 27.48 -18.99
CA ASN A 107 8.54 26.10 -19.31
C ASN A 107 9.41 25.59 -20.48
N ASP A 108 10.38 24.71 -20.21
CA ASP A 108 11.03 23.90 -21.28
C ASP A 108 11.62 22.55 -20.77
N ALA A 109 11.11 21.99 -19.68
CA ALA A 109 11.41 20.61 -19.28
C ALA A 109 10.17 19.74 -19.44
N LYS A 110 9.95 19.23 -20.67
CA LYS A 110 8.95 18.20 -20.95
C LYS A 110 9.24 16.99 -20.06
N ALA A 111 8.37 16.72 -19.08
CA ALA A 111 8.44 15.51 -18.28
C ALA A 111 8.63 14.29 -19.20
N PRO A 112 9.56 13.36 -18.90
CA PRO A 112 9.85 12.25 -19.78
C PRO A 112 8.59 11.41 -19.99
N ALA A 113 8.21 11.23 -21.25
CA ALA A 113 7.04 10.43 -21.61
C ALA A 113 7.18 9.01 -21.02
N ARG A 114 6.20 8.56 -20.23
CA ARG A 114 6.15 7.18 -19.71
C ARG A 114 6.22 6.21 -20.90
N PRO A 115 7.23 5.33 -20.99
CA PRO A 115 7.33 4.38 -22.09
C PRO A 115 6.15 3.41 -22.04
N HIS A 116 5.27 3.45 -23.05
CA HIS A 116 4.11 2.55 -23.16
C HIS A 116 4.49 1.08 -23.48
N VAL A 117 5.74 0.81 -23.84
CA VAL A 117 6.21 -0.53 -24.22
C VAL A 117 7.40 -0.93 -23.35
N VAL A 118 7.18 -1.93 -22.49
CA VAL A 118 8.24 -2.58 -21.72
C VAL A 118 8.84 -3.68 -22.60
N THR A 119 10.09 -3.50 -23.03
CA THR A 119 10.80 -4.52 -23.82
C THR A 119 11.09 -5.76 -22.97
N PRO A 120 11.30 -6.96 -23.56
CA PRO A 120 11.63 -8.18 -22.81
C PRO A 120 12.88 -8.00 -21.94
N GLU A 121 13.89 -7.31 -22.46
CA GLU A 121 15.14 -7.00 -21.75
C GLU A 121 14.90 -6.07 -20.56
N LYS A 122 14.03 -5.07 -20.72
CA LYS A 122 13.65 -4.16 -19.64
C LYS A 122 12.78 -4.87 -18.61
N LYS A 123 11.94 -5.83 -19.02
CA LYS A 123 11.17 -6.70 -18.12
C LYS A 123 12.10 -7.60 -17.30
N GLU A 124 13.13 -8.16 -17.90
CA GLU A 124 14.13 -8.98 -17.21
C GLU A 124 14.98 -8.14 -16.27
N ALA A 125 15.42 -6.96 -16.71
CA ALA A 125 16.13 -6.00 -15.87
C ALA A 125 15.28 -5.52 -14.69
N LEU A 126 13.97 -5.32 -14.87
CA LEU A 126 13.05 -4.97 -13.77
C LEU A 126 12.89 -6.10 -12.75
N LYS A 127 12.92 -7.38 -13.18
CA LYS A 127 12.86 -8.51 -12.23
C LYS A 127 14.08 -8.56 -11.32
N THR A 128 15.24 -8.12 -11.81
CA THR A 128 16.51 -8.12 -11.08
C THR A 128 16.90 -6.73 -10.59
N TYR A 129 16.03 -5.73 -10.76
CA TYR A 129 16.34 -4.36 -10.40
C TYR A 129 16.25 -4.22 -8.89
N THR A 130 17.40 -3.99 -8.27
CA THR A 130 17.49 -3.53 -6.88
C THR A 130 17.91 -2.07 -6.94
N PRO A 131 17.07 -1.12 -6.53
CA PRO A 131 17.45 0.30 -6.54
C PRO A 131 18.64 0.51 -5.61
N THR A 132 19.68 1.20 -6.08
CA THR A 132 20.96 1.35 -5.37
C THR A 132 20.87 2.22 -4.10
N SER A 133 19.72 2.84 -3.87
CA SER A 133 19.36 3.65 -2.70
C SER A 133 17.86 3.91 -2.83
N THR A 134 17.02 2.96 -2.44
CA THR A 134 15.60 3.26 -2.26
C THR A 134 15.47 4.28 -1.12
N PRO A 135 14.67 5.35 -1.24
CA PRO A 135 14.07 5.94 -0.04
C PRO A 135 13.47 4.77 0.74
N GLU A 136 13.84 4.61 2.01
CA GLU A 136 13.48 3.45 2.81
C GLU A 136 11.94 3.34 2.87
N VAL A 137 11.35 2.47 2.04
CA VAL A 137 9.91 2.21 1.99
C VAL A 137 9.52 1.27 3.13
N GLY A 138 8.34 1.47 3.69
CA GLY A 138 7.85 0.69 4.82
C GLY A 138 7.33 -0.69 4.45
N ILE A 139 6.96 -0.89 3.19
CA ILE A 139 6.42 -2.15 2.68
C ILE A 139 7.00 -2.51 1.31
N LEU A 140 7.23 -3.81 1.12
CA LEU A 140 7.62 -4.45 -0.13
C LEU A 140 6.58 -5.51 -0.53
N SER A 141 6.33 -5.64 -1.85
CA SER A 141 5.47 -6.67 -2.42
C SER A 141 6.28 -7.53 -3.41
N TRP A 142 6.40 -8.82 -3.09
CA TRP A 142 7.25 -9.79 -3.78
C TRP A 142 6.48 -10.74 -4.72
N SER A 143 5.17 -10.85 -4.54
CA SER A 143 4.31 -11.71 -5.35
C SER A 143 2.95 -11.06 -5.60
N ASP A 144 1.96 -11.86 -5.96
CA ASP A 144 0.61 -11.37 -6.19
C ASP A 144 0.07 -10.62 -4.96
N PRO A 145 -0.59 -9.47 -5.15
CA PRO A 145 -0.93 -8.54 -4.06
C PRO A 145 -1.98 -9.11 -3.09
N TRP A 146 -2.75 -10.11 -3.49
CA TRP A 146 -3.72 -10.80 -2.61
C TRP A 146 -3.10 -11.88 -1.73
N GLU A 147 -1.84 -12.26 -1.95
CA GLU A 147 -1.16 -13.28 -1.16
C GLU A 147 -0.38 -12.61 -0.03
N ILE A 148 -0.88 -12.69 1.22
CA ILE A 148 -0.21 -12.08 2.39
C ILE A 148 1.26 -12.49 2.49
N SER A 149 1.58 -13.76 2.17
CA SER A 149 2.94 -14.30 2.19
C SER A 149 3.90 -13.70 1.16
N GLY A 150 3.37 -12.85 0.27
CA GLY A 150 4.10 -12.04 -0.69
C GLY A 150 4.50 -10.67 -0.18
N TRP A 151 4.05 -10.26 1.00
CA TRP A 151 4.30 -8.92 1.52
C TRP A 151 5.37 -8.92 2.61
N GLU A 152 6.17 -7.87 2.66
CA GLU A 152 7.18 -7.67 3.69
C GLU A 152 7.05 -6.25 4.24
N VAL A 153 6.79 -6.13 5.55
CA VAL A 153 7.01 -4.88 6.28
C VAL A 153 8.50 -4.75 6.58
N THR A 154 9.07 -3.55 6.41
CA THR A 154 10.50 -3.33 6.58
C THR A 154 10.86 -2.98 8.02
N GLU A 155 12.14 -3.10 8.37
CA GLU A 155 12.66 -2.73 9.68
C GLU A 155 12.41 -1.27 10.04
N LYS A 156 12.47 -0.36 9.05
CA LYS A 156 12.10 1.05 9.24
C LYS A 156 10.66 1.18 9.71
N PHE A 157 9.72 0.52 9.02
CA PHE A 157 8.31 0.56 9.41
C PHE A 157 8.13 0.03 10.83
N VAL A 158 8.76 -1.11 11.16
CA VAL A 158 8.68 -1.70 12.51
C VAL A 158 9.24 -0.76 13.58
N THR A 159 10.32 -0.04 13.31
CA THR A 159 10.97 0.84 14.29
C THR A 159 10.01 1.88 14.88
N ARG A 160 9.03 2.36 14.09
CA ARG A 160 8.06 3.36 14.51
C ARG A 160 6.66 2.79 14.74
N TRP A 161 6.29 1.78 13.98
CA TRP A 161 4.92 1.30 13.86
C TRP A 161 4.71 -0.13 14.33
N ALA A 162 5.65 -0.71 15.07
CA ALA A 162 5.57 -2.07 15.63
C ALA A 162 4.21 -2.41 16.27
N PHE A 163 3.60 -1.45 16.98
CA PHE A 163 2.32 -1.65 17.65
C PHE A 163 1.16 -1.98 16.69
N LEU A 164 1.25 -1.58 15.41
CA LEU A 164 0.26 -1.94 14.39
C LEU A 164 0.30 -3.43 14.03
N LEU A 165 1.37 -4.14 14.37
CA LEU A 165 1.56 -5.56 14.06
C LEU A 165 1.03 -6.49 15.16
N GLN A 166 0.41 -5.94 16.22
CA GLN A 166 -0.20 -6.75 17.28
C GLN A 166 -1.24 -7.72 16.69
N GLY A 167 -1.10 -9.01 17.03
CA GLY A 167 -1.96 -10.07 16.51
C GLY A 167 -1.78 -10.39 15.01
N CYS A 168 -0.73 -9.90 14.36
CA CYS A 168 -0.44 -10.13 12.92
C CYS A 168 0.76 -11.08 12.69
N PRO A 169 0.74 -12.34 13.17
CA PRO A 169 1.85 -13.27 12.98
C PRO A 169 2.12 -13.56 11.51
N ASP A 170 1.07 -13.58 10.68
CA ASP A 170 1.13 -13.76 9.22
C ASP A 170 1.99 -12.68 8.53
N VAL A 171 1.86 -11.42 8.97
CA VAL A 171 2.63 -10.30 8.43
C VAL A 171 4.11 -10.39 8.83
N VAL A 172 4.38 -10.69 10.10
CA VAL A 172 5.76 -10.82 10.62
C VAL A 172 6.47 -12.05 10.05
N GLU A 173 5.79 -13.19 9.96
CA GLU A 173 6.32 -14.40 9.35
C GLU A 173 6.63 -14.20 7.87
N SER A 174 5.74 -13.52 7.14
CA SER A 174 5.97 -13.18 5.74
C SER A 174 7.20 -12.29 5.57
N ALA A 175 7.31 -11.23 6.37
CA ALA A 175 8.49 -10.35 6.33
C ALA A 175 9.80 -11.11 6.62
N ASN A 176 9.80 -11.94 7.68
CA ASN A 176 10.97 -12.71 8.07
C ASN A 176 11.37 -13.78 7.04
N LYS A 177 10.41 -14.37 6.33
CA LYS A 177 10.67 -15.26 5.20
C LYS A 177 11.48 -14.55 4.11
N TRP A 178 11.09 -13.34 3.71
CA TRP A 178 11.77 -12.60 2.66
C TRP A 178 13.13 -12.06 3.09
N ARG A 179 13.25 -11.57 4.33
CA ARG A 179 14.52 -11.19 4.95
C ARG A 179 15.52 -12.36 5.00
N ALA A 180 15.07 -13.55 5.41
CA ALA A 180 15.89 -14.74 5.44
C ALA A 180 16.43 -15.15 4.04
N LEU A 181 15.63 -14.96 2.99
CA LEU A 181 16.08 -15.23 1.61
C LEU A 181 17.17 -14.27 1.12
N ARG A 182 17.28 -13.08 1.73
CA ARG A 182 18.35 -12.10 1.47
C ARG A 182 19.51 -12.19 2.47
N GLY A 183 19.41 -13.06 3.49
CA GLY A 183 20.40 -13.18 4.55
C GLY A 183 20.34 -12.06 5.59
N GLU A 184 19.20 -11.39 5.74
CA GLU A 184 18.96 -10.38 6.78
C GLU A 184 18.44 -11.02 8.07
N ASP A 185 18.73 -10.38 9.21
CA ASP A 185 18.23 -10.81 10.52
C ASP A 185 16.70 -10.66 10.62
N PRO A 186 16.00 -11.58 11.32
CA PRO A 186 14.56 -11.48 11.48
C PRO A 186 14.16 -10.23 12.28
N LEU A 187 13.01 -9.65 11.92
CA LEU A 187 12.30 -8.66 12.71
C LEU A 187 11.86 -9.30 14.02
N VAL A 188 12.17 -8.61 15.13
CA VAL A 188 11.75 -8.99 16.47
C VAL A 188 10.70 -7.98 16.91
N VAL A 189 9.44 -8.42 16.91
CA VAL A 189 8.28 -7.60 17.27
C VAL A 189 7.48 -8.31 18.34
N GLU A 190 7.01 -7.58 19.35
CA GLU A 190 6.03 -8.10 20.29
C GLU A 190 4.66 -8.09 19.60
N ILE A 191 4.11 -9.28 19.35
CA ILE A 191 2.84 -9.49 18.63
C ILE A 191 1.72 -9.99 19.53
#